data_AF-A0A7W1LJU2-F1
#
_entry.id   AF-A0A7W1LJU2-F1
#
_cell.length_a   1.000
_cell.length_b   1.000
_cell.length_c   1.000
_cell.angle_alpha   90.00
_cell.angle_beta   90.00
_cell.angle_gamma   90.00
#
_symmetry.space_group_name_H-M   'P 1'
#
loop_
_entity.id
_entity.type
_entity.pdbx_description
1 polymer ?
#
loop_
_entity_poly.entity_id
_entity_poly.type
_entity_poly.pdbx_seq_one_letter_code
_entity_poly.pdbx_strand_id
1 'polypeptide(L)'
;MSDTTVSRTPSRPYGRLALAALLAMLTLLLIPTAAGAAPPTSPLTTDPADAGAGWLTGEFTDGDHLSTEFDLNGDGTIDPLTEVFPDYGLTADAVLAFAAAGSAGDAAEAATDYLAANVAGYAGDGITESYAGSLAKLVIVADVMGRDPLDFGGRDLIAELTAREQTSGRFADLSAFGDYSNGFTQSLAVIALDRATANGASTAAVDYLVAQQCADGGFNSVLEVSPCAGEVDTSAFAVQALDVAGRDAARDTTTGFLLGQQAADGSFAAPGFGTPPVTTANSNSTGLAAQALSVLGESEAAGSAVSWL
;
A
#
# COMPACT_ATOMS: atom_id res chain seq x y z
N MET A 1 -37.60 -31.97 69.90
CA MET A 1 -37.85 -30.69 70.59
C MET A 1 -38.11 -29.68 69.48
N SER A 2 -39.33 -29.58 68.90
CA SER A 2 -40.53 -28.89 69.44
C SER A 2 -40.16 -27.43 69.78
N ASP A 3 -40.71 -26.36 69.22
CA ASP A 3 -42.10 -25.97 68.87
C ASP A 3 -42.01 -24.76 67.89
N THR A 4 -42.66 -24.74 66.72
CA THR A 4 -43.97 -24.12 66.39
C THR A 4 -44.16 -22.64 66.76
N THR A 5 -44.36 -21.77 65.75
CA THR A 5 -45.51 -20.84 65.72
C THR A 5 -45.77 -20.34 64.30
N VAL A 6 -47.05 -20.44 63.93
CA VAL A 6 -47.70 -20.14 62.65
C VAL A 6 -48.32 -18.75 62.75
N SER A 7 -48.37 -17.97 61.66
CA SER A 7 -49.42 -16.96 61.50
C SER A 7 -50.02 -17.02 60.09
N ARG A 8 -51.36 -17.00 60.08
CA ARG A 8 -52.26 -17.29 58.96
C ARG A 8 -52.61 -16.02 58.18
N THR A 9 -52.81 -16.23 56.88
CA THR A 9 -53.45 -15.38 55.87
C THR A 9 -54.90 -15.02 56.19
N PRO A 10 -55.50 -14.11 55.41
CA PRO A 10 -56.79 -14.44 54.81
C PRO A 10 -56.80 -14.29 53.29
N SER A 11 -57.74 -15.03 52.73
CA SER A 11 -57.89 -15.50 51.37
C SER A 11 -59.04 -14.82 50.62
N ARG A 12 -58.83 -14.60 49.31
CA ARG A 12 -59.74 -14.86 48.15
C ARG A 12 -61.10 -14.09 48.10
N PRO A 13 -61.57 -13.70 46.90
CA PRO A 13 -62.26 -14.69 46.04
C PRO A 13 -61.94 -14.61 44.54
N TYR A 14 -61.97 -15.80 43.93
CA TYR A 14 -62.06 -16.02 42.49
C TYR A 14 -63.47 -15.71 42.02
N GLY A 15 -63.60 -14.83 41.01
CA GLY A 15 -64.80 -14.68 40.19
C GLY A 15 -64.61 -15.44 38.87
N ARG A 16 -65.52 -16.38 38.60
CA ARG A 16 -65.54 -17.30 37.47
C ARG A 16 -66.09 -16.66 36.19
N LEU A 17 -65.53 -17.08 35.06
CA LEU A 17 -66.11 -17.37 33.74
C LEU A 17 -67.20 -16.42 33.17
N ALA A 18 -66.90 -15.84 32.01
CA ALA A 18 -67.86 -15.81 30.90
C ALA A 18 -67.11 -16.16 29.59
N LEU A 19 -67.47 -17.33 29.07
CA LEU A 19 -67.07 -17.92 27.81
C LEU A 19 -67.73 -17.13 26.67
N ALA A 20 -66.97 -16.66 25.70
CA ALA A 20 -67.51 -16.28 24.39
C ALA A 20 -66.61 -16.89 23.32
N ALA A 21 -67.06 -18.04 22.82
CA ALA A 21 -66.50 -18.70 21.65
C ALA A 21 -66.92 -17.92 20.40
N LEU A 22 -65.95 -17.56 19.55
CA LEU A 22 -66.21 -17.38 18.13
C LEU A 22 -65.02 -17.92 17.32
N LEU A 23 -65.36 -18.87 16.44
CA LEU A 23 -64.52 -19.44 15.41
C LEU A 23 -63.86 -18.35 14.55
N ALA A 24 -62.58 -18.52 14.19
CA ALA A 24 -62.13 -18.50 12.79
C ALA A 24 -60.60 -18.61 12.66
N MET A 25 -60.20 -19.52 11.76
CA MET A 25 -58.98 -19.53 10.94
C MET A 25 -57.63 -19.81 11.60
N LEU A 26 -57.27 -21.09 11.49
CA LEU A 26 -55.90 -21.58 11.35
C LEU A 26 -55.28 -21.00 10.06
N THR A 27 -54.65 -19.82 10.12
CA THR A 27 -53.72 -19.40 9.07
C THR A 27 -52.35 -19.99 9.38
N LEU A 28 -52.01 -21.06 8.67
CA LEU A 28 -50.65 -21.55 8.53
C LEU A 28 -49.82 -20.41 7.93
N LEU A 29 -49.03 -19.70 8.74
CA LEU A 29 -48.00 -18.80 8.21
C LEU A 29 -46.94 -19.69 7.54
N LEU A 30 -47.05 -19.84 6.22
CA LEU A 30 -45.86 -20.08 5.41
C LEU A 30 -45.00 -18.82 5.57
N ILE A 31 -44.03 -18.89 6.49
CA ILE A 31 -42.87 -18.01 6.42
C ILE A 31 -42.21 -18.40 5.10
N PRO A 32 -42.15 -17.52 4.08
CA PRO A 32 -41.26 -17.79 2.97
C PRO A 32 -39.88 -17.85 3.60
N THR A 33 -39.29 -19.04 3.65
CA THR A 33 -37.85 -19.16 3.82
C THR A 33 -37.28 -18.27 2.73
N ALA A 34 -36.77 -17.10 3.11
CA ALA A 34 -35.96 -16.31 2.21
C ALA A 34 -34.87 -17.27 1.74
N ALA A 35 -34.98 -17.72 0.49
CA ALA A 35 -33.87 -18.37 -0.17
C ALA A 35 -32.74 -17.36 -0.02
N GLY A 36 -31.74 -17.70 0.81
CA GLY A 36 -30.56 -16.88 0.95
C GLY A 36 -30.09 -16.59 -0.46
N ALA A 37 -30.08 -15.31 -0.84
CA ALA A 37 -29.47 -14.92 -2.09
C ALA A 37 -28.09 -15.55 -2.08
N ALA A 38 -27.78 -16.35 -3.11
CA ALA A 38 -26.41 -16.80 -3.30
C ALA A 38 -25.53 -15.54 -3.21
N PRO A 39 -24.39 -15.58 -2.49
CA PRO A 39 -23.48 -14.46 -2.48
C PRO A 39 -23.25 -14.04 -3.94
N PRO A 40 -23.22 -12.73 -4.25
CA PRO A 40 -23.02 -12.30 -5.61
C PRO A 40 -21.77 -13.00 -6.13
N THR A 41 -21.95 -13.88 -7.11
CA THR A 41 -20.83 -14.47 -7.83
C THR A 41 -20.27 -13.32 -8.65
N SER A 42 -19.23 -12.67 -8.14
CA SER A 42 -18.42 -11.77 -8.94
C SER A 42 -18.07 -12.51 -10.23
N PRO A 43 -18.34 -11.94 -11.42
CA PRO A 43 -18.02 -12.61 -12.66
C PRO A 43 -16.51 -12.92 -12.66
N LEU A 44 -16.17 -14.18 -12.91
CA LEU A 44 -14.78 -14.58 -13.08
C LEU A 44 -14.21 -13.81 -14.28
N THR A 45 -13.13 -13.07 -14.06
CA THR A 45 -12.42 -12.33 -15.10
C THR A 45 -11.27 -13.18 -15.67
N THR A 46 -10.93 -12.94 -16.93
CA THR A 46 -9.71 -13.46 -17.56
C THR A 46 -8.68 -12.35 -17.82
N ASP A 47 -9.00 -11.11 -17.45
CA ASP A 47 -8.06 -10.01 -17.49
C ASP A 47 -7.08 -10.14 -16.31
N PRO A 48 -5.75 -10.20 -16.55
CA PRO A 48 -4.78 -10.38 -15.47
C PRO A 48 -4.77 -9.24 -14.45
N ALA A 49 -5.02 -8.00 -14.87
CA ALA A 49 -5.03 -6.85 -13.97
C ALA A 49 -6.26 -6.90 -13.05
N ASP A 50 -7.45 -7.21 -13.58
CA ASP A 50 -8.65 -7.42 -12.78
C ASP A 50 -8.51 -8.63 -11.84
N ALA A 51 -7.88 -9.71 -12.30
CA ALA A 51 -7.65 -10.90 -11.48
C ALA A 51 -6.68 -10.60 -10.33
N GLY A 52 -5.58 -9.89 -10.61
CA GLY A 52 -4.63 -9.44 -9.61
C GLY A 52 -5.25 -8.49 -8.59
N ALA A 53 -6.03 -7.51 -9.07
CA ALA A 53 -6.76 -6.61 -8.20
C ALA A 53 -7.77 -7.36 -7.32
N GLY A 54 -8.55 -8.28 -7.90
CA GLY A 54 -9.49 -9.12 -7.15
C GLY A 54 -8.81 -9.98 -6.08
N TRP A 55 -7.65 -10.58 -6.40
CA TRP A 55 -6.85 -11.30 -5.40
C TRP A 55 -6.39 -10.36 -4.28
N LEU A 56 -5.81 -9.20 -4.63
CA LEU A 56 -5.28 -8.24 -3.67
C LEU A 56 -6.37 -7.70 -2.72
N THR A 57 -7.59 -7.46 -3.23
CA THR A 57 -8.73 -7.10 -2.35
C THR A 57 -9.09 -8.20 -1.35
N GLY A 58 -8.86 -9.47 -1.70
CA GLY A 58 -9.09 -10.61 -0.81
C GLY A 58 -8.08 -10.71 0.34
N GLU A 59 -6.92 -10.07 0.20
CA GLU A 59 -5.87 -10.03 1.23
C GLU A 59 -6.06 -8.90 2.25
N PHE A 60 -7.06 -8.03 2.05
CA PHE A 60 -7.30 -6.91 2.97
C PHE A 60 -7.85 -7.39 4.30
N THR A 61 -7.22 -6.95 5.38
CA THR A 61 -7.76 -6.96 6.75
C THR A 61 -8.86 -5.91 6.85
N ASP A 62 -10.00 -6.29 7.45
CA ASP A 62 -11.19 -5.45 7.65
C ASP A 62 -11.77 -4.78 6.38
N GLY A 63 -11.25 -5.13 5.20
CA GLY A 63 -11.64 -4.58 3.91
C GLY A 63 -11.00 -3.24 3.56
N ASP A 64 -10.02 -2.76 4.33
CA ASP A 64 -9.43 -1.42 4.13
C ASP A 64 -7.90 -1.36 4.23
N HIS A 65 -7.20 -2.39 4.70
CA HIS A 65 -5.74 -2.34 4.76
C HIS A 65 -5.09 -3.71 4.67
N LEU A 66 -3.81 -3.73 4.28
CA LEU A 66 -2.98 -4.92 4.38
C LEU A 66 -2.31 -4.97 5.75
N SER A 67 -1.98 -6.18 6.19
CA SER A 67 -1.24 -6.40 7.43
C SER A 67 -0.04 -7.30 7.17
N THR A 68 1.03 -7.06 7.91
CA THR A 68 2.25 -7.86 7.83
C THR A 68 2.52 -8.53 9.16
N GLU A 69 2.89 -9.80 9.08
CA GLU A 69 3.40 -10.60 10.19
C GLU A 69 4.93 -10.48 10.23
N PHE A 70 5.48 -10.15 11.40
CA PHE A 70 6.93 -10.07 11.57
C PHE A 70 7.43 -11.21 12.45
N ASP A 71 8.36 -12.02 11.93
CA ASP A 71 9.14 -12.95 12.75
C ASP A 71 10.18 -12.17 13.56
N LEU A 72 9.79 -11.76 14.77
CA LEU A 72 10.65 -11.05 15.71
C LEU A 72 11.84 -11.90 16.20
N ASN A 73 11.78 -13.23 16.04
CA ASN A 73 12.80 -14.16 16.51
C ASN A 73 13.85 -14.48 15.43
N GLY A 74 13.53 -14.25 14.15
CA GLY A 74 14.42 -14.45 13.01
C GLY A 74 14.83 -15.91 12.78
N ASP A 75 14.06 -16.86 13.29
CA ASP A 75 14.31 -18.30 13.18
C ASP A 75 13.39 -19.02 12.18
N GLY A 76 12.55 -18.25 11.48
CA GLY A 76 11.58 -18.74 10.50
C GLY A 76 10.34 -19.35 11.13
N THR A 77 10.13 -19.17 12.45
CA THR A 77 8.92 -19.59 13.14
C THR A 77 8.02 -18.39 13.45
N ILE A 78 6.76 -18.49 13.04
CA ILE A 78 5.72 -17.53 13.39
C ILE A 78 5.39 -17.76 14.88
N ASP A 79 5.75 -16.80 15.74
CA ASP A 79 5.51 -16.88 17.19
C ASP A 79 3.98 -16.97 17.46
N PRO A 80 3.48 -17.81 18.37
CA PRO A 80 2.08 -17.73 18.81
C PRO A 80 1.65 -16.36 19.38
N LEU A 81 2.58 -15.45 19.65
CA LEU A 81 2.36 -14.03 19.97
C LEU A 81 2.57 -13.09 18.76
N THR A 82 2.59 -13.60 17.53
CA THR A 82 2.83 -12.80 16.31
C THR A 82 1.99 -11.53 16.33
N GLU A 83 2.68 -10.40 16.48
CA GLU A 83 2.06 -9.10 16.37
C GLU A 83 1.82 -8.87 14.88
N VAL A 84 0.54 -8.95 14.50
CA VAL A 84 0.06 -8.54 13.18
C VAL A 84 -0.03 -7.03 13.21
N PHE A 85 0.74 -6.37 12.34
CA PHE A 85 0.73 -4.91 12.25
C PHE A 85 0.08 -4.48 10.95
N PRO A 86 -0.69 -3.37 10.96
CA PRO A 86 -1.07 -2.72 9.72
C PRO A 86 0.16 -2.35 8.89
N ASP A 87 0.15 -2.75 7.63
CA ASP A 87 1.20 -2.42 6.67
C ASP A 87 0.73 -1.26 5.80
N TYR A 88 1.01 -0.05 6.27
CA TYR A 88 0.63 1.17 5.56
C TYR A 88 1.34 1.32 4.21
N GLY A 89 2.59 0.85 4.12
CA GLY A 89 3.38 0.94 2.89
C GLY A 89 2.80 0.07 1.79
N LEU A 90 2.47 -1.17 2.13
CA LEU A 90 1.86 -2.12 1.21
C LEU A 90 0.39 -1.76 0.91
N THR A 91 -0.32 -1.21 1.89
CA THR A 91 -1.68 -0.65 1.68
C THR A 91 -1.64 0.50 0.65
N ALA A 92 -0.66 1.40 0.75
CA ALA A 92 -0.46 2.46 -0.24
C ALA A 92 -0.10 1.89 -1.62
N ASP A 93 0.75 0.86 -1.69
CA ASP A 93 1.08 0.19 -2.96
C ASP A 93 -0.15 -0.48 -3.58
N ALA A 94 -1.05 -1.04 -2.76
CA ALA A 94 -2.32 -1.61 -3.24
C ALA A 94 -3.23 -0.54 -3.84
N VAL A 95 -3.34 0.64 -3.22
CA VAL A 95 -4.10 1.77 -3.78
C VAL A 95 -3.54 2.17 -5.15
N LEU A 96 -2.21 2.30 -5.26
CA LEU A 96 -1.56 2.65 -6.52
C LEU A 96 -1.76 1.57 -7.59
N ALA A 97 -1.71 0.29 -7.21
CA ALA A 97 -1.97 -0.83 -8.11
C ALA A 97 -3.41 -0.84 -8.63
N PHE A 98 -4.41 -0.63 -7.76
CA PHE A 98 -5.82 -0.53 -8.16
C PHE A 98 -6.06 0.65 -9.10
N ALA A 99 -5.49 1.81 -8.80
CA ALA A 99 -5.59 2.97 -9.66
C ALA A 99 -4.93 2.75 -11.04
N ALA A 100 -3.77 2.10 -11.08
CA ALA A 100 -3.09 1.76 -12.33
C ALA A 100 -3.87 0.72 -13.16
N ALA A 101 -4.50 -0.27 -12.50
CA ALA A 101 -5.35 -1.25 -13.15
C ALA A 101 -6.71 -0.67 -13.60
N GLY A 102 -7.13 0.46 -13.01
CA GLY A 102 -8.47 1.02 -13.24
C GLY A 102 -9.59 0.14 -12.68
N SER A 103 -9.28 -0.66 -11.65
CA SER A 103 -10.19 -1.66 -11.06
C SER A 103 -10.16 -1.58 -9.53
N ALA A 104 -11.09 -2.28 -8.87
CA ALA A 104 -11.21 -2.31 -7.40
C ALA A 104 -11.35 -0.91 -6.71
N GLY A 105 -12.06 0.02 -7.35
CA GLY A 105 -12.22 1.40 -6.87
C GLY A 105 -12.72 1.52 -5.41
N ASP A 106 -13.74 0.74 -5.03
CA ASP A 106 -14.25 0.77 -3.64
C ASP A 106 -13.18 0.38 -2.61
N ALA A 107 -12.32 -0.59 -2.94
CA ALA A 107 -11.22 -1.00 -2.06
C ALA A 107 -10.11 0.05 -2.02
N ALA A 108 -9.82 0.69 -3.16
CA ALA A 108 -8.88 1.81 -3.23
C ALA A 108 -9.36 3.00 -2.39
N GLU A 109 -10.65 3.34 -2.43
CA GLU A 109 -11.25 4.37 -1.58
C GLU A 109 -11.14 4.03 -0.09
N ALA A 110 -11.52 2.81 0.31
CA ALA A 110 -11.43 2.35 1.69
C ALA A 110 -9.99 2.41 2.22
N ALA A 111 -9.02 1.92 1.44
CA ALA A 111 -7.61 1.97 1.80
C ALA A 111 -7.04 3.39 1.86
N THR A 112 -7.49 4.28 0.97
CA THR A 112 -7.09 5.69 1.02
C THR A 112 -7.61 6.36 2.29
N ASP A 113 -8.86 6.10 2.68
CA ASP A 113 -9.44 6.63 3.90
C ASP A 113 -8.75 6.08 5.15
N TYR A 114 -8.39 4.80 5.14
CA TYR A 114 -7.59 4.18 6.20
C TYR A 114 -6.22 4.86 6.33
N LEU A 115 -5.51 5.09 5.22
CA LEU A 115 -4.23 5.79 5.22
C LEU A 115 -4.37 7.24 5.73
N ALA A 116 -5.41 7.96 5.33
CA ALA A 116 -5.69 9.32 5.80
C ALA A 116 -5.97 9.35 7.31
N ALA A 117 -6.66 8.35 7.85
CA ALA A 117 -6.90 8.25 9.29
C ALA A 117 -5.61 7.91 10.09
N ASN A 118 -4.60 7.32 9.43
CA ASN A 118 -3.42 6.75 10.08
C ASN A 118 -2.09 7.35 9.58
N VAL A 119 -2.08 8.58 9.06
CA VAL A 119 -0.86 9.25 8.57
C VAL A 119 0.25 9.23 9.63
N ALA A 120 -0.09 9.46 10.91
CA ALA A 120 0.89 9.43 11.98
C ALA A 120 1.58 8.07 12.17
N GLY A 121 0.86 6.97 11.91
CA GLY A 121 1.41 5.61 12.00
C GLY A 121 2.39 5.28 10.88
N TYR A 122 2.24 5.91 9.70
CA TYR A 122 3.08 5.61 8.54
C TYR A 122 4.19 6.64 8.32
N ALA A 123 3.84 7.92 8.40
CA ALA A 123 4.71 9.05 8.07
C ALA A 123 5.25 9.77 9.29
N GLY A 124 4.90 9.33 10.51
CA GLY A 124 5.30 9.97 11.76
C GLY A 124 4.40 11.16 12.15
N ASP A 125 4.62 11.70 13.35
CA ASP A 125 3.81 12.78 13.95
C ASP A 125 4.10 14.17 13.36
N GLY A 126 5.12 14.31 12.50
CA GLY A 126 5.54 15.57 11.88
C GLY A 126 6.36 16.48 12.80
N ILE A 127 6.59 16.08 14.06
CA ILE A 127 7.27 16.88 15.08
C ILE A 127 8.57 16.20 15.53
N THR A 128 8.47 14.94 15.96
CA THR A 128 9.59 14.14 16.46
C THR A 128 9.96 13.02 15.50
N GLU A 129 8.98 12.52 14.76
CA GLU A 129 9.15 11.50 13.73
C GLU A 129 8.49 11.99 12.43
N SER A 130 9.23 11.93 11.32
CA SER A 130 8.70 12.28 10.00
C SER A 130 9.53 11.66 8.89
N TYR A 131 8.91 10.75 8.14
CA TYR A 131 9.60 9.90 7.16
C TYR A 131 9.33 10.37 5.74
N ALA A 132 10.39 10.75 5.03
CA ALA A 132 10.29 11.37 3.71
C ALA A 132 9.71 10.42 2.66
N GLY A 133 10.10 9.14 2.69
CA GLY A 133 9.59 8.13 1.77
C GLY A 133 8.09 7.87 1.94
N SER A 134 7.63 7.76 3.21
CA SER A 134 6.22 7.58 3.53
C SER A 134 5.39 8.79 3.11
N LEU A 135 5.86 10.01 3.41
CA LEU A 135 5.19 11.25 2.97
C LEU A 135 5.08 11.31 1.45
N ALA A 136 6.17 11.06 0.73
CA ALA A 136 6.16 11.05 -0.73
C ALA A 136 5.16 10.04 -1.30
N LYS A 137 5.11 8.82 -0.76
CA LYS A 137 4.15 7.80 -1.20
C LYS A 137 2.71 8.24 -0.91
N LEU A 138 2.42 8.80 0.26
CA LEU A 138 1.09 9.32 0.59
C LEU A 138 0.66 10.50 -0.29
N VAL A 139 1.60 11.38 -0.69
CA VAL A 139 1.31 12.45 -1.66
C VAL A 139 0.89 11.86 -3.01
N ILE A 140 1.58 10.82 -3.49
CA ILE A 140 1.22 10.15 -4.76
C ILE A 140 -0.15 9.47 -4.63
N VAL A 141 -0.42 8.80 -3.50
CA VAL A 141 -1.75 8.22 -3.22
C VAL A 141 -2.83 9.30 -3.24
N ALA A 142 -2.61 10.41 -2.54
CA ALA A 142 -3.58 11.51 -2.50
C ALA A 142 -3.86 12.06 -3.90
N ASP A 143 -2.82 12.34 -4.68
CA ASP A 143 -2.94 12.83 -6.06
C ASP A 143 -3.71 11.86 -6.96
N VAL A 144 -3.32 10.59 -6.98
CA VAL A 144 -3.93 9.55 -7.82
C VAL A 144 -5.40 9.32 -7.47
N MET A 145 -5.75 9.41 -6.18
CA MET A 145 -7.11 9.22 -5.68
C MET A 145 -7.93 10.51 -5.64
N GLY A 146 -7.38 11.62 -6.14
CA GLY A 146 -8.07 12.92 -6.16
C GLY A 146 -8.36 13.49 -4.77
N ARG A 147 -7.57 13.14 -3.75
CA ARG A 147 -7.57 13.75 -2.42
C ARG A 147 -6.64 14.97 -2.42
N ASP A 148 -6.87 15.91 -1.50
CA ASP A 148 -6.01 17.08 -1.35
C ASP A 148 -4.76 16.73 -0.52
N PRO A 149 -3.53 16.73 -1.07
CA PRO A 149 -2.33 16.46 -0.30
C PRO A 149 -1.98 17.56 0.70
N LEU A 150 -2.63 18.73 0.64
CA LEU A 150 -2.50 19.81 1.63
C LEU A 150 -3.44 19.63 2.84
N ASP A 151 -4.40 18.69 2.75
CA ASP A 151 -5.34 18.34 3.83
C ASP A 151 -5.64 16.83 3.85
N PHE A 152 -4.59 16.00 3.81
CA PHE A 152 -4.73 14.55 3.83
C PHE A 152 -4.71 14.06 5.29
N GLY A 153 -5.88 13.68 5.81
CA GLY A 153 -5.98 13.32 7.23
C GLY A 153 -5.74 14.50 8.18
N GLY A 154 -6.01 15.74 7.72
CA GLY A 154 -5.72 16.96 8.49
C GLY A 154 -4.25 17.39 8.46
N ARG A 155 -3.45 16.85 7.52
CA ARG A 155 -2.01 17.07 7.39
C ARG A 155 -1.67 17.72 6.05
N ASP A 156 -0.72 18.65 6.06
CA ASP A 156 -0.13 19.21 4.84
C ASP A 156 1.10 18.37 4.47
N LEU A 157 0.87 17.33 3.66
CA LEU A 157 1.91 16.39 3.28
C LEU A 157 3.00 17.03 2.41
N ILE A 158 2.65 18.05 1.62
CA ILE A 158 3.60 18.76 0.76
C ILE A 158 4.57 19.58 1.60
N ALA A 159 4.07 20.33 2.58
CA ALA A 159 4.90 21.10 3.48
C ALA A 159 5.81 20.18 4.32
N GLU A 160 5.26 19.06 4.81
CA GLU A 160 6.03 18.09 5.58
C GLU A 160 7.13 17.42 4.74
N LEU A 161 6.82 16.97 3.52
CA LEU A 161 7.80 16.37 2.61
C LEU A 161 8.89 17.38 2.24
N THR A 162 8.50 18.61 1.90
CA THR A 162 9.46 19.68 1.55
C THR A 162 10.37 20.00 2.75
N ALA A 163 9.85 19.95 3.98
CA ALA A 163 10.65 20.14 5.19
C ALA A 163 11.62 18.99 5.49
N ARG A 164 11.59 17.89 4.72
CA ARG A 164 12.59 16.80 4.76
C ARG A 164 13.72 16.98 3.75
N GLU A 165 13.63 17.97 2.86
CA GLU A 165 14.72 18.28 1.94
C GLU A 165 15.88 18.99 2.69
N GLN A 166 17.08 18.42 2.59
CA GLN A 166 18.30 19.05 3.08
C GLN A 166 18.82 20.09 2.08
N THR A 167 19.73 20.97 2.52
CA THR A 167 20.39 21.95 1.64
C THR A 167 21.10 21.32 0.43
N SER A 168 21.51 20.06 0.52
CA SER A 168 22.10 19.31 -0.59
C SER A 168 21.09 18.86 -1.65
N GLY A 169 19.79 18.95 -1.39
CA GLY A 169 18.71 18.36 -2.18
C GLY A 169 18.33 16.93 -1.77
N ARG A 170 19.08 16.32 -0.83
CA ARG A 170 18.75 14.99 -0.30
C ARG A 170 17.52 15.06 0.59
N PHE A 171 16.52 14.23 0.33
CA PHE A 171 15.44 13.99 1.29
C PHE A 171 15.90 13.05 2.40
N ALA A 172 15.62 13.41 3.65
CA ALA A 172 16.03 12.63 4.82
C ALA A 172 14.95 12.59 5.89
N ASP A 173 14.93 11.50 6.64
CA ASP A 173 13.98 11.34 7.72
C ASP A 173 14.36 12.21 8.93
N LEU A 174 13.33 12.67 9.63
CA LEU A 174 13.47 13.15 11.00
C LEU A 174 13.08 12.00 11.92
N SER A 175 14.03 11.43 12.65
CA SER A 175 13.75 10.34 13.59
C SER A 175 14.79 10.26 14.70
N ALA A 176 14.36 9.84 15.89
CA ALA A 176 15.28 9.50 16.97
C ALA A 176 16.10 8.22 16.68
N PHE A 177 15.66 7.38 15.74
CA PHE A 177 16.28 6.10 15.40
C PHE A 177 17.28 6.19 14.25
N GLY A 178 17.38 7.36 13.60
CA GLY A 178 18.29 7.61 12.49
C GLY A 178 17.56 7.85 11.18
N ASP A 179 18.33 8.03 10.13
CA ASP A 179 17.81 8.33 8.80
C ASP A 179 17.76 7.06 7.95
N TYR A 180 16.56 6.64 7.57
CA TYR A 180 16.31 5.45 6.76
C TYR A 180 16.04 5.80 5.29
N SER A 181 16.16 7.07 4.91
CA SER A 181 15.96 7.51 3.54
C SER A 181 17.02 6.93 2.60
N ASN A 182 16.58 6.58 1.41
CA ASN A 182 17.34 5.79 0.45
C ASN A 182 17.01 6.22 -0.99
N GLY A 183 17.57 5.53 -2.00
CA GLY A 183 17.33 5.84 -3.42
C GLY A 183 15.85 5.83 -3.84
N PHE A 184 15.04 4.95 -3.25
CA PHE A 184 13.58 4.96 -3.45
C PHE A 184 12.96 6.24 -2.90
N THR A 185 13.36 6.66 -1.70
CA THR A 185 12.85 7.88 -1.06
C THR A 185 13.12 9.11 -1.91
N GLN A 186 14.36 9.27 -2.40
CA GLN A 186 14.71 10.41 -3.25
C GLN A 186 13.87 10.42 -4.54
N SER A 187 13.72 9.26 -5.18
CA SER A 187 12.97 9.13 -6.43
C SER A 187 11.48 9.41 -6.24
N LEU A 188 10.87 8.82 -5.19
CA LEU A 188 9.48 9.03 -4.84
C LEU A 188 9.20 10.50 -4.50
N ALA A 189 10.09 11.17 -3.77
CA ALA A 189 9.90 12.58 -3.43
C ALA A 189 9.92 13.49 -4.67
N VAL A 190 10.80 13.19 -5.64
CA VAL A 190 10.81 13.91 -6.92
C VAL A 190 9.50 13.70 -7.68
N ILE A 191 9.03 12.46 -7.79
CA ILE A 191 7.75 12.13 -8.45
C ILE A 191 6.57 12.79 -7.73
N ALA A 192 6.52 12.69 -6.40
CA ALA A 192 5.43 13.23 -5.58
C ALA A 192 5.29 14.75 -5.77
N LEU A 193 6.40 15.49 -5.70
CA LEU A 193 6.37 16.94 -5.83
C LEU A 193 6.08 17.39 -7.27
N ASP A 194 6.55 16.65 -8.29
CA ASP A 194 6.20 16.92 -9.69
C ASP A 194 4.69 16.79 -9.94
N ARG A 195 4.08 15.73 -9.43
CA ARG A 195 2.66 15.46 -9.60
C ARG A 195 1.77 16.45 -8.84
N ALA A 196 2.11 16.71 -7.58
CA ALA A 196 1.23 17.42 -6.66
C ALA A 196 1.47 18.94 -6.60
N THR A 197 2.49 19.47 -7.29
CA THR A 197 2.82 20.90 -7.23
C THR A 197 3.12 21.50 -8.60
N ALA A 198 2.86 22.79 -8.76
CA ALA A 198 3.09 23.48 -10.03
C ALA A 198 4.58 23.65 -10.40
N ASN A 199 5.49 23.55 -9.42
CA ASN A 199 6.92 23.80 -9.62
C ASN A 199 7.76 22.53 -9.60
N GLY A 200 7.16 21.38 -9.27
CA GLY A 200 7.86 20.13 -9.06
C GLY A 200 8.85 20.15 -7.89
N ALA A 201 9.72 19.15 -7.87
CA ALA A 201 10.82 19.09 -6.92
C ALA A 201 11.85 20.21 -7.17
N SER A 202 12.58 20.58 -6.11
CA SER A 202 13.62 21.59 -6.23
C SER A 202 14.72 21.16 -7.22
N THR A 203 15.39 22.13 -7.86
CA THR A 203 16.55 21.83 -8.71
C THR A 203 17.64 21.08 -7.93
N ALA A 204 17.84 21.40 -6.65
CA ALA A 204 18.83 20.72 -5.82
C ALA A 204 18.46 19.24 -5.62
N ALA A 205 17.19 18.93 -5.40
CA ALA A 205 16.73 17.54 -5.24
C ALA A 205 16.89 16.71 -6.52
N VAL A 206 16.59 17.30 -7.67
CA VAL A 206 16.79 16.64 -8.97
C VAL A 206 18.27 16.46 -9.28
N ASP A 207 19.10 17.47 -9.03
CA ASP A 207 20.54 17.39 -9.27
C ASP A 207 21.21 16.41 -8.30
N TYR A 208 20.71 16.32 -7.06
CA TYR A 208 21.12 15.31 -6.10
C TYR A 208 20.81 13.91 -6.61
N LEU A 209 19.58 13.67 -7.13
CA LEU A 209 19.21 12.40 -7.74
C LEU A 209 20.17 12.06 -8.90
N VAL A 210 20.39 12.97 -9.86
CA VAL A 210 21.32 12.73 -10.98
C VAL A 210 22.73 12.36 -10.48
N ALA A 211 23.20 12.98 -9.39
CA ALA A 211 24.51 12.69 -8.81
C ALA A 211 24.63 11.28 -8.19
N GLN A 212 23.51 10.58 -7.94
CA GLN A 212 23.50 9.20 -7.45
C GLN A 212 23.62 8.16 -8.58
N GLN A 213 23.55 8.56 -9.86
CA GLN A 213 23.65 7.63 -10.97
C GLN A 213 25.04 6.99 -10.98
N CYS A 214 25.08 5.66 -10.87
CA CYS A 214 26.31 4.89 -10.90
C CYS A 214 26.96 4.92 -12.30
N ALA A 215 28.24 4.52 -12.38
CA ALA A 215 28.96 4.50 -13.65
C ALA A 215 28.41 3.48 -14.68
N ASP A 216 27.66 2.48 -14.22
CA ASP A 216 26.93 1.52 -15.06
C ASP A 216 25.57 2.04 -15.53
N GLY A 217 25.17 3.25 -15.11
CA GLY A 217 23.90 3.90 -15.47
C GLY A 217 22.73 3.59 -14.55
N GLY A 218 22.87 2.63 -13.63
CA GLY A 218 21.84 2.31 -12.65
C GLY A 218 21.93 3.15 -11.38
N PHE A 219 21.06 2.85 -10.44
CA PHE A 219 20.98 3.47 -9.12
C PHE A 219 21.06 2.42 -8.02
N ASN A 220 21.68 2.78 -6.90
CA ASN A 220 21.72 1.96 -5.71
C ASN A 220 20.70 2.46 -4.68
N SER A 221 20.10 1.54 -3.92
CA SER A 221 19.23 1.90 -2.81
C SER A 221 19.99 2.67 -1.72
N VAL A 222 21.25 2.33 -1.45
CA VAL A 222 22.11 3.08 -0.54
C VAL A 222 22.67 4.31 -1.26
N LEU A 223 22.30 5.49 -0.77
CA LEU A 223 22.78 6.77 -1.29
C LEU A 223 24.28 6.95 -1.02
N GLU A 224 24.97 7.66 -1.92
CA GLU A 224 26.38 8.07 -1.81
C GLU A 224 27.37 6.90 -1.62
N VAL A 225 26.98 5.69 -2.03
CA VAL A 225 27.81 4.49 -1.90
C VAL A 225 28.95 4.48 -2.92
N SER A 226 30.14 4.08 -2.47
CA SER A 226 31.33 3.93 -3.32
C SER A 226 32.12 2.67 -2.95
N PRO A 227 32.40 1.75 -3.89
CA PRO A 227 31.99 1.80 -5.30
C PRO A 227 30.47 1.66 -5.48
N CYS A 228 29.91 2.43 -6.42
CA CYS A 228 28.49 2.40 -6.77
C CYS A 228 28.24 1.28 -7.79
N ALA A 229 27.20 0.48 -7.56
CA ALA A 229 26.68 -0.49 -8.51
C ALA A 229 25.15 -0.36 -8.54
N GLY A 230 24.60 -0.23 -9.75
CA GLY A 230 23.16 -0.11 -9.95
C GLY A 230 22.43 -1.41 -9.64
N GLU A 231 21.19 -1.29 -9.18
CA GLU A 231 20.26 -2.41 -9.06
C GLU A 231 18.89 -2.05 -9.64
N VAL A 232 18.10 -3.08 -9.99
CA VAL A 232 16.91 -2.91 -10.84
C VAL A 232 15.83 -2.07 -10.17
N ASP A 233 15.56 -2.31 -8.88
CA ASP A 233 14.38 -1.80 -8.20
C ASP A 233 14.51 -0.28 -8.00
N THR A 234 15.62 0.22 -7.44
CA THR A 234 15.86 1.67 -7.32
C THR A 234 15.97 2.32 -8.69
N SER A 235 16.60 1.65 -9.67
CA SER A 235 16.71 2.20 -11.03
C SER A 235 15.34 2.38 -11.70
N ALA A 236 14.39 1.49 -11.45
CA ALA A 236 13.02 1.59 -11.96
C ALA A 236 12.26 2.80 -11.39
N PHE A 237 12.47 3.16 -10.12
CA PHE A 237 11.92 4.39 -9.56
C PHE A 237 12.68 5.64 -10.04
N ALA A 238 14.01 5.58 -10.04
CA ALA A 238 14.86 6.71 -10.40
C ALA A 238 14.64 7.13 -11.85
N VAL A 239 14.48 6.20 -12.78
CA VAL A 239 14.25 6.54 -14.20
C VAL A 239 12.90 7.24 -14.42
N GLN A 240 11.86 6.87 -13.68
CA GLN A 240 10.57 7.57 -13.71
C GLN A 240 10.70 8.98 -13.12
N ALA A 241 11.44 9.12 -12.02
CA ALA A 241 11.73 10.43 -11.42
C ALA A 241 12.55 11.34 -12.36
N LEU A 242 13.51 10.78 -13.09
CA LEU A 242 14.30 11.51 -14.08
C LEU A 242 13.46 11.94 -15.29
N ASP A 243 12.50 11.10 -15.72
CA ASP A 243 11.60 11.41 -16.82
C ASP A 243 10.69 12.60 -16.48
N VAL A 244 9.98 12.55 -15.34
CA VAL A 244 9.12 13.66 -14.91
C VAL A 244 9.92 14.95 -14.66
N ALA A 245 11.16 14.84 -14.18
CA ALA A 245 12.05 15.97 -13.98
C ALA A 245 12.75 16.48 -15.26
N GLY A 246 12.47 15.90 -16.42
CA GLY A 246 13.04 16.30 -17.72
C GLY A 246 14.55 16.15 -17.82
N ARG A 247 15.13 15.10 -17.20
CA ARG A 247 16.57 14.81 -17.21
C ARG A 247 16.91 13.71 -18.23
N ASP A 248 16.63 13.99 -19.50
CA ASP A 248 16.70 13.04 -20.62
C ASP A 248 18.01 12.22 -20.67
N ALA A 249 19.17 12.86 -20.55
CA ALA A 249 20.46 12.15 -20.67
C ALA A 249 20.67 11.11 -19.55
N ALA A 250 20.30 11.46 -18.31
CA ALA A 250 20.37 10.54 -17.19
C ALA A 250 19.29 9.46 -17.33
N ARG A 251 18.06 9.84 -17.69
CA ARG A 251 16.96 8.91 -17.98
C ARG A 251 17.37 7.86 -18.99
N ASP A 252 17.86 8.26 -20.17
CA ASP A 252 18.25 7.35 -21.26
C ASP A 252 19.35 6.38 -20.84
N THR A 253 20.31 6.87 -20.05
CA THR A 253 21.38 6.03 -19.50
C THR A 253 20.81 4.95 -18.56
N THR A 254 19.84 5.30 -17.70
CA THR A 254 19.18 4.33 -16.82
C THR A 254 18.22 3.41 -17.55
N THR A 255 17.54 3.88 -18.60
CA THR A 255 16.77 3.02 -19.51
C THR A 255 17.67 1.95 -20.12
N GLY A 256 18.85 2.36 -20.63
CA GLY A 256 19.84 1.43 -21.16
C GLY A 256 20.34 0.41 -20.13
N PHE A 257 20.54 0.85 -18.88
CA PHE A 257 20.84 -0.06 -17.77
C PHE A 257 19.74 -1.10 -17.57
N LEU A 258 18.48 -0.70 -17.43
CA LEU A 258 17.35 -1.62 -17.23
C LEU A 258 17.23 -2.61 -18.40
N LEU A 259 17.29 -2.14 -19.64
CA LEU A 259 17.28 -3.02 -20.82
C LEU A 259 18.42 -4.05 -20.79
N GLY A 260 19.60 -3.66 -20.30
CA GLY A 260 20.74 -4.57 -20.12
C GLY A 260 20.57 -5.60 -19.00
N GLN A 261 19.70 -5.33 -18.02
CA GLN A 261 19.40 -6.23 -16.91
C GLN A 261 18.29 -7.24 -17.21
N GLN A 262 17.51 -7.03 -18.27
CA GLN A 262 16.43 -7.94 -18.64
C GLN A 262 16.98 -9.29 -19.11
N ALA A 263 16.51 -10.37 -18.50
CA ALA A 263 16.85 -11.73 -18.91
C ALA A 263 16.16 -12.11 -20.24
N ALA A 264 16.66 -13.16 -20.89
CA ALA A 264 16.12 -13.62 -22.17
C ALA A 264 14.66 -14.11 -22.10
N ASP A 265 14.18 -14.48 -20.91
CA ASP A 265 12.78 -14.86 -20.66
C ASP A 265 11.90 -13.66 -20.24
N GLY A 266 12.45 -12.44 -20.28
CA GLY A 266 11.75 -11.20 -19.94
C GLY A 266 11.87 -10.78 -18.47
N SER A 267 12.37 -11.67 -17.60
CA SER A 267 12.41 -11.43 -16.15
C SER A 267 13.51 -10.49 -15.71
N PHE A 268 13.34 -9.95 -14.51
CA PHE A 268 14.36 -9.17 -13.81
C PHE A 268 14.66 -9.78 -12.44
N ALA A 269 15.92 -9.63 -12.05
CA ALA A 269 16.39 -9.93 -10.70
C ALA A 269 16.98 -8.67 -10.09
N ALA A 270 16.65 -8.41 -8.83
CA ALA A 270 17.40 -7.50 -7.97
C ALA A 270 18.05 -8.32 -6.84
N PRO A 271 19.18 -7.86 -6.28
CA PRO A 271 19.71 -8.46 -5.06
C PRO A 271 18.67 -8.30 -3.94
N GLY A 272 17.96 -9.39 -3.64
CA GLY A 272 17.01 -9.44 -2.53
C GLY A 272 17.72 -9.47 -1.17
N PHE A 273 16.95 -9.22 -0.11
CA PHE A 273 17.41 -9.39 1.26
C PHE A 273 17.83 -10.87 1.50
N GLY A 274 19.08 -11.10 1.91
CA GLY A 274 19.62 -12.44 2.20
C GLY A 274 21.16 -12.50 2.19
N THR A 275 21.73 -13.50 2.86
CA THR A 275 23.18 -13.80 2.78
C THR A 275 23.41 -15.26 2.38
N PRO A 276 23.94 -15.54 1.17
CA PRO A 276 24.31 -14.59 0.11
C PRO A 276 23.07 -13.89 -0.52
N PRO A 277 23.26 -12.74 -1.20
CA PRO A 277 22.15 -12.04 -1.85
C PRO A 277 21.38 -12.96 -2.79
N VAL A 278 20.05 -12.93 -2.69
CA VAL A 278 19.19 -13.69 -3.61
C VAL A 278 19.16 -12.94 -4.92
N THR A 279 19.82 -13.46 -5.96
CA THR A 279 19.86 -12.86 -7.30
C THR A 279 18.92 -13.59 -8.27
N THR A 280 17.86 -14.21 -7.76
CA THR A 280 16.88 -14.92 -8.58
C THR A 280 15.86 -13.94 -9.14
N ALA A 281 15.45 -14.19 -10.38
CA ALA A 281 14.32 -13.49 -10.97
C ALA A 281 13.09 -13.58 -10.05
N ASN A 282 12.36 -12.48 -9.91
CA ASN A 282 11.20 -12.39 -9.04
C ASN A 282 10.15 -11.43 -9.62
N SER A 283 8.91 -11.56 -9.14
CA SER A 283 7.79 -10.76 -9.63
C SER A 283 7.87 -9.28 -9.25
N ASN A 284 8.47 -8.95 -8.10
CA ASN A 284 8.59 -7.56 -7.64
C ASN A 284 9.48 -6.75 -8.58
N SER A 285 10.73 -7.18 -8.75
CA SER A 285 11.69 -6.52 -9.64
C SER A 285 11.22 -6.50 -11.08
N THR A 286 10.59 -7.60 -11.55
CA THR A 286 10.04 -7.68 -12.91
C THR A 286 8.88 -6.71 -13.10
N GLY A 287 7.97 -6.59 -12.12
CA GLY A 287 6.86 -5.64 -12.17
C GLY A 287 7.32 -4.18 -12.16
N LEU A 288 8.26 -3.83 -11.29
CA LEU A 288 8.84 -2.47 -11.23
C LEU A 288 9.52 -2.10 -12.54
N ALA A 289 10.36 -2.99 -13.09
CA ALA A 289 11.03 -2.75 -14.36
C ALA A 289 10.03 -2.68 -15.53
N ALA A 290 9.01 -3.54 -15.56
CA ALA A 290 7.95 -3.50 -16.57
C ALA A 290 7.22 -2.15 -16.57
N GLN A 291 6.83 -1.65 -15.39
CA GLN A 291 6.18 -0.36 -15.24
C GLN A 291 7.09 0.78 -15.74
N ALA A 292 8.35 0.81 -15.30
CA ALA A 292 9.31 1.83 -15.71
C ALA A 292 9.51 1.82 -17.24
N LEU A 293 9.77 0.66 -17.83
CA LEU A 293 9.95 0.50 -19.28
C LEU A 293 8.69 0.89 -20.06
N SER A 294 7.50 0.60 -19.54
CA SER A 294 6.24 1.01 -20.15
C SER A 294 6.10 2.54 -20.21
N VAL A 295 6.44 3.25 -19.12
CA VAL A 295 6.40 4.72 -19.08
C VAL A 295 7.38 5.33 -20.08
N LEU A 296 8.54 4.71 -20.25
CA LEU A 296 9.60 5.16 -21.15
C LEU A 296 9.35 4.81 -22.62
N GLY A 297 8.26 4.11 -22.93
CA GLY A 297 7.90 3.70 -24.29
C GLY A 297 8.59 2.44 -24.80
N GLU A 298 9.33 1.72 -23.95
CA GLU A 298 10.02 0.46 -24.26
C GLU A 298 9.03 -0.73 -24.27
N SER A 299 8.04 -0.66 -25.16
CA SER A 299 6.84 -1.50 -25.15
C SER A 299 7.14 -2.99 -25.34
N GLU A 300 8.16 -3.34 -26.13
CA GLU A 300 8.56 -4.74 -26.34
C GLU A 300 9.19 -5.34 -25.08
N ALA A 301 10.11 -4.61 -24.45
CA ALA A 301 10.76 -5.02 -23.22
C ALA A 301 9.75 -5.12 -22.06
N ALA A 302 8.89 -4.11 -21.92
CA ALA A 302 7.81 -4.12 -20.93
C ALA A 302 6.83 -5.30 -21.17
N GLY A 303 6.42 -5.54 -22.41
CA GLY A 303 5.54 -6.65 -22.76
C GLY A 303 6.15 -8.03 -22.49
N SER A 304 7.46 -8.18 -22.69
CA SER A 304 8.19 -9.40 -22.35
C SER A 304 8.19 -9.64 -20.83
N ALA A 305 8.45 -8.60 -20.03
CA ALA A 305 8.40 -8.67 -18.57
C ALA A 305 7.00 -9.01 -18.06
N VAL A 306 5.95 -8.38 -18.61
CA VAL A 306 4.55 -8.70 -18.30
C VAL A 306 4.19 -10.13 -18.69
N SER A 307 4.74 -10.66 -19.77
CA SER A 307 4.47 -12.05 -20.20
C SER A 307 5.12 -13.09 -19.30
N TRP A 308 6.16 -12.71 -18.55
CA TRP A 308 6.81 -13.59 -17.57
C TRP A 308 6.04 -13.66 -16.24
N LEU A 309 5.38 -12.56 -15.85
CA LEU A 309 4.52 -12.47 -14.66
C LEU A 309 3.25 -13.34 -14.81
#